data_AF-A0A3M0WY07-F1
#
_entry.id   AF-A0A3M0WY07-F1
#
_cell.length_a   1.000
_cell.length_b   1.000
_cell.length_c   1.000
_cell.angle_alpha   90.00
_cell.angle_beta   90.00
_cell.angle_gamma   90.00
#
_symmetry.space_group_name_H-M   'P 1'
#
loop_
_entity.id
_entity.type
_entity.pdbx_description
1 polymer ?
#
loop_
_entity_poly.entity_id
_entity_poly.type
_entity_poly.pdbx_seq_one_letter_code
_entity_poly.pdbx_strand_id
1 'polypeptide(L)'
;MKIALVNKVFSLKQGGGERYAVNIAHGLSIMGHEVHLFGSKIEDVPKEAIVHTVKPIEGISWLKILSFSKKIRELIRHYELDLVYGLTQY
;
A
#
# COMPACT_ATOMS: atom_id res chain seq x y z
N MET A 1 -5.35 11.23 -11.56
CA MET A 1 -4.01 10.64 -11.50
C MET A 1 -4.12 9.24 -10.93
N LYS A 2 -3.24 8.34 -11.36
CA LYS A 2 -3.08 6.98 -10.86
C LYS A 2 -1.98 6.97 -9.81
N ILE A 3 -2.35 6.75 -8.55
CA ILE A 3 -1.46 6.90 -7.40
C ILE A 3 -1.32 5.57 -6.69
N ALA A 4 -0.09 5.10 -6.51
CA ALA A 4 0.23 3.93 -5.70
C ALA A 4 0.60 4.34 -4.28
N LEU A 5 -0.14 3.85 -3.28
CA LEU A 5 0.23 3.92 -1.87
C LEU A 5 0.81 2.59 -1.44
N VAL A 6 2.02 2.61 -0.90
CA VAL A 6 2.72 1.43 -0.42
C VAL A 6 2.83 1.50 1.10
N ASN A 7 2.14 0.60 1.79
CA ASN A 7 2.32 0.41 3.22
C ASN A 7 2.17 -1.07 3.59
N LYS A 8 2.94 -1.56 4.57
CA LYS A 8 2.80 -2.95 5.03
C LYS A 8 1.38 -3.27 5.49
N VAL A 9 0.75 -2.36 6.21
CA VAL A 9 -0.58 -2.54 6.79
C VAL A 9 -1.43 -1.27 6.61
N PHE A 10 -2.67 -1.44 6.17
CA PHE A 10 -3.71 -0.41 6.18
C PHE A 10 -4.81 -0.89 7.12
N SER A 11 -5.06 -0.15 8.19
CA SER A 11 -6.08 -0.49 9.18
C SER A 11 -6.38 0.71 10.07
N LEU A 12 -7.65 0.97 10.34
CA LEU A 12 -8.04 2.01 11.32
C LEU A 12 -7.87 1.52 12.77
N LYS A 13 -7.75 0.21 12.97
CA LYS A 13 -7.73 -0.47 14.28
C LYS A 13 -6.34 -0.58 14.90
N GLN A 14 -5.29 -0.20 14.16
CA GLN A 14 -3.89 -0.33 14.56
C GLN A 14 -3.24 1.06 14.76
N GLY A 15 -1.90 1.12 14.78
CA GLY A 15 -1.12 2.31 15.15
C GLY A 15 -1.32 3.53 14.23
N GLY A 16 -0.80 4.69 14.66
CA GLY A 16 -1.03 5.97 13.98
C GLY A 16 -0.59 6.03 12.52
N GLY A 17 0.52 5.38 12.16
CA GLY A 17 1.00 5.33 10.78
C GLY A 17 0.08 4.55 9.84
N GLU A 18 -0.54 3.48 10.33
CA GLU A 18 -1.47 2.67 9.54
C GLU A 18 -2.79 3.40 9.33
N ARG A 19 -3.28 4.07 10.38
CA ARG A 19 -4.46 4.93 10.31
C ARG A 19 -4.23 6.11 9.36
N TYR A 20 -3.04 6.70 9.37
CA TYR A 20 -2.65 7.75 8.43
C TYR A 20 -2.69 7.26 6.97
N ALA A 21 -2.18 6.05 6.70
CA ALA A 21 -2.22 5.46 5.36
C ALA A 21 -3.66 5.27 4.84
N VAL A 22 -4.57 4.81 5.71
CA VAL A 22 -6.00 4.70 5.39
C VAL A 22 -6.62 6.08 5.11
N ASN A 23 -6.34 7.07 5.95
CA ASN A 23 -6.89 8.41 5.79
C ASN A 23 -6.40 9.08 4.49
N ILE A 24 -5.14 8.90 4.12
CA ILE A 24 -4.64 9.36 2.82
C ILE A 24 -5.36 8.65 1.67
N ALA A 25 -5.54 7.33 1.74
CA ALA A 25 -6.26 6.60 0.70
C ALA A 25 -7.67 7.17 0.50
N HIS A 26 -8.41 7.41 1.59
CA HIS A 26 -9.72 8.07 1.55
C HIS A 26 -9.67 9.47 0.93
N GLY A 27 -8.74 10.32 1.38
CA GLY A 27 -8.62 11.67 0.86
C GLY A 27 -8.36 11.71 -0.64
N LEU A 28 -7.44 10.87 -1.13
CA LEU A 28 -7.10 10.78 -2.56
C LEU A 28 -8.27 10.22 -3.38
N SER A 29 -8.98 9.21 -2.89
CA SER A 29 -10.18 8.68 -3.56
C SER A 29 -11.30 9.72 -3.65
N ILE A 30 -11.54 10.49 -2.58
CA ILE A 30 -12.55 11.58 -2.57
C ILE A 30 -12.20 12.67 -3.59
N MET A 31 -10.91 12.95 -3.78
CA MET A 31 -10.42 13.87 -4.81
C MET A 31 -10.52 13.33 -6.24
N GLY A 32 -11.06 12.11 -6.43
CA GLY A 32 -11.25 11.50 -7.75
C GLY A 32 -9.98 10.90 -8.35
N HIS A 33 -8.98 10.60 -7.52
CA HIS A 33 -7.79 9.88 -7.98
C HIS A 33 -8.02 8.36 -8.00
N GLU A 34 -7.39 7.68 -8.96
CA GLU A 34 -7.35 6.23 -9.02
C GLU A 34 -6.26 5.75 -8.06
N VAL A 35 -6.66 5.23 -6.92
CA VAL A 35 -5.74 4.86 -5.83
C VAL A 35 -5.49 3.37 -5.85
N HIS A 36 -4.22 2.98 -6.01
CA HIS A 36 -3.75 1.60 -5.89
C HIS A 36 -3.09 1.41 -4.53
N LEU A 37 -3.53 0.43 -3.77
CA LEU A 37 -3.03 0.14 -2.42
C LEU A 37 -2.21 -1.14 -2.42
N PHE A 38 -0.94 -1.05 -2.03
CA PHE A 38 -0.03 -2.19 -1.97
C PHE A 38 0.37 -2.48 -0.54
N GLY A 39 -0.01 -3.64 -0.02
CA GLY A 39 0.20 -3.98 1.38
C GLY A 39 -0.03 -5.45 1.71
N SER A 40 0.49 -5.90 2.85
CA SER A 40 0.32 -7.29 3.31
C SER A 40 -1.02 -7.54 3.98
N LYS A 41 -1.58 -6.50 4.58
CA LYS A 41 -2.90 -6.49 5.22
C LYS A 41 -3.57 -5.16 4.91
N ILE A 42 -4.74 -5.19 4.28
CA ILE A 42 -5.47 -4.00 3.85
C ILE A 42 -6.91 -4.12 4.32
N GLU A 43 -7.31 -3.23 5.22
CA GLU A 43 -8.61 -3.17 5.87
C GLU A 43 -9.07 -1.72 5.96
N ASP A 44 -10.38 -1.50 6.05
CA ASP A 44 -10.98 -0.18 6.31
C ASP A 44 -10.65 0.90 5.26
N VAL A 45 -10.41 0.51 4.01
CA VAL A 45 -10.05 1.41 2.89
C VAL A 45 -11.27 1.77 2.01
N PRO A 46 -11.23 2.88 1.24
CA PRO A 46 -12.31 3.24 0.33
C PRO A 46 -12.61 2.13 -0.69
N LYS A 47 -13.88 1.95 -1.05
CA LYS A 47 -14.34 0.88 -1.95
C LYS A 47 -13.82 1.05 -3.37
N GLU A 48 -13.53 2.29 -3.74
CA GLU A 48 -13.05 2.71 -5.04
C GLU A 48 -11.54 2.46 -5.21
N ALA A 49 -10.81 2.20 -4.12
CA ALA A 49 -9.40 1.90 -4.19
C ALA A 49 -9.14 0.48 -4.69
N ILE A 50 -8.12 0.34 -5.53
CA ILE A 50 -7.69 -0.93 -6.11
C ILE A 50 -6.71 -1.58 -5.14
N VAL A 51 -7.11 -2.69 -4.53
CA VAL A 51 -6.37 -3.36 -3.46
C VAL A 51 -5.45 -4.45 -4.02
N HIS A 52 -4.16 -4.34 -3.72
CA HIS A 52 -3.10 -5.28 -4.08
C HIS A 52 -2.47 -5.88 -2.82
N THR A 53 -2.96 -7.05 -2.42
CA THR A 53 -2.43 -7.75 -1.24
C THR A 53 -1.15 -8.50 -1.59
N VAL A 54 -0.02 -8.07 -1.02
CA VAL A 54 1.31 -8.65 -1.25
C VAL A 54 1.82 -9.31 0.04
N LYS A 55 1.87 -10.64 0.04
CA LYS A 55 2.41 -11.40 1.18
C LYS A 55 3.94 -11.51 1.10
N PRO A 56 4.70 -11.03 2.10
CA PRO A 56 6.15 -11.26 2.18
C PRO A 56 6.47 -12.75 2.40
N ILE A 57 7.70 -13.14 2.10
CA ILE A 57 8.18 -14.50 2.40
C ILE A 57 8.38 -14.62 3.92
N GLU A 58 8.00 -15.76 4.50
CA GLU A 58 8.22 -16.06 5.91
C GLU A 58 9.70 -16.36 6.21
N GLY A 59 10.14 -16.14 7.45
CA GLY A 59 11.54 -16.33 7.85
C GLY A 59 12.22 -15.07 8.39
N ILE A 60 13.50 -14.88 8.02
CA ILE A 60 14.39 -13.86 8.59
C ILE A 60 13.88 -12.44 8.28
N SER A 61 13.99 -11.53 9.25
CA SER A 61 13.40 -10.18 9.19
C SER A 61 13.80 -9.39 7.93
N TRP A 62 15.09 -9.37 7.58
CA TRP A 62 15.56 -8.63 6.39
C TRP A 62 15.07 -9.25 5.07
N LEU A 63 14.91 -10.57 5.00
CA LEU A 63 14.34 -11.26 3.83
C LEU A 63 12.86 -10.91 3.63
N LYS A 64 12.10 -10.71 4.72
CA LYS A 64 10.71 -10.23 4.64
C LYS A 64 10.63 -8.86 3.95
N ILE A 65 11.54 -7.95 4.31
CA ILE A 65 11.62 -6.60 3.76
C ILE A 65 11.96 -6.67 2.27
N LEU A 66 13.07 -7.33 1.92
CA LEU A 66 13.54 -7.43 0.53
C LEU A 66 12.52 -8.13 -0.38
N SER A 67 11.91 -9.22 0.09
CA SER A 67 10.92 -9.95 -0.69
C SER A 67 9.65 -9.13 -0.93
N PHE A 68 9.19 -8.37 0.07
CA PHE A 68 8.05 -7.47 -0.08
C PHE A 68 8.35 -6.36 -1.08
N SER A 69 9.47 -5.65 -0.92
CA SER A 69 9.87 -4.57 -1.83
C SER A 69 10.07 -5.05 -3.26
N LYS A 70 10.65 -6.25 -3.45
CA LYS A 70 10.83 -6.84 -4.79
C LYS A 70 9.48 -7.13 -5.45
N LYS A 71 8.56 -7.80 -4.74
CA LYS A 71 7.22 -8.12 -5.27
C LYS A 71 6.43 -6.85 -5.61
N ILE A 72 6.49 -5.82 -4.77
CA ILE A 72 5.83 -4.54 -5.07
C ILE A 72 6.45 -3.87 -6.29
N ARG A 73 7.77 -3.87 -6.42
CA ARG A 73 8.44 -3.31 -7.59
C ARG A 73 8.01 -4.01 -8.87
N GLU A 74 7.91 -5.34 -8.85
CA GLU A 74 7.42 -6.12 -9.99
C GLU A 74 5.97 -5.77 -10.31
N LEU A 75 5.11 -5.69 -9.30
CA LEU A 75 3.68 -5.40 -9.48
C LEU A 75 3.43 -3.98 -9.99
N ILE A 76 4.12 -2.97 -9.44
CA ILE A 76 4.02 -1.57 -9.86
C ILE A 76 4.38 -1.39 -11.33
N ARG A 77 5.34 -2.17 -11.86
CA ARG A 77 5.74 -2.10 -13.28
C ARG A 77 4.62 -2.51 -14.26
N HIS A 78 3.59 -3.21 -13.79
CA HIS A 78 2.44 -3.59 -14.61
C HIS A 78 1.37 -2.49 -14.71
N TYR A 79 1.52 -1.40 -13.95
CA TYR A 79 0.56 -0.30 -13.93
C TYR A 79 1.23 0.99 -14.37
N GLU A 80 0.53 1.76 -15.20
CA GLU A 80 0.92 3.12 -15.54
C GLU A 80 0.55 4.06 -14.40
N LEU A 81 1.43 4.17 -13.41
CA LEU A 81 1.23 4.99 -12.22
C LEU A 81 1.93 6.35 -12.39
N ASP A 82 1.23 7.42 -12.05
CA ASP A 82 1.77 8.79 -12.07
C ASP A 82 2.66 9.06 -10.85
N LEU A 83 2.32 8.46 -9.71
CA LEU A 83 3.01 8.65 -8.44
C LEU A 83 3.06 7.35 -7.63
N VAL A 84 4.22 7.04 -7.05
CA VAL A 84 4.37 5.99 -6.03
C VAL A 84 4.78 6.64 -4.72
N TYR A 85 3.97 6.45 -3.68
CA TYR A 85 4.22 7.01 -2.36
C TYR A 85 4.38 5.90 -1.31
N GLY A 86 5.59 5.80 -0.76
CA GLY A 86 5.94 4.83 0.28
C GLY A 86 5.74 5.40 1.68
N LEU A 87 4.88 4.75 2.47
CA LEU A 87 4.51 5.17 3.82
C LEU A 87 5.18 4.33 4.93
N THR A 88 5.81 3.21 4.57
CA THR A 88 6.45 2.30 5.53
C THR A 88 7.82 2.81 5.97
N GLN A 89 8.05 2.83 7.29
CA GLN A 89 9.38 2.83 7.90
C GLN A 89 9.75 1.38 8.24
N TYR A 90 10.96 0.95 7.86
CA TYR A 90 11.52 -0.35 8.21
C TYR A 90 12.50 -0.23 9.37
#